data_AF-A0A060CMD8-F1
#
_entry.id   AF-A0A060CMD8-F1
#
_cell.length_a   1.000
_cell.length_b   1.000
_cell.length_c   1.000
_cell.angle_alpha   90.00
_cell.angle_beta   90.00
_cell.angle_gamma   90.00
#
_symmetry.space_group_name_H-M   'P 1'
#
loop_
_entity.id
_entity.type
_entity.pdbx_description
1 polymer ?
#
loop_
_entity_poly.entity_id
_entity_poly.type
_entity_poly.pdbx_seq_one_letter_code
_entity_poly.pdbx_strand_id
1 'polypeptide(L)' 'TVPPLLAAARLGVPTLIHDQNAVLGRANKFLAPRVTAIATSFDKVRGAEMFVAKSVETGTPGAPVGARRG' A
#
# COMPACT_ATOMS: atom_id res chain seq x y z
N THR A 1 10.35 -6.10 -4.17
CA THR A 1 9.81 -5.51 -2.92
C THR A 1 9.96 -6.41 -1.69
N VAL A 2 9.67 -7.71 -1.77
CA VAL A 2 9.46 -8.54 -0.56
C VAL A 2 10.68 -8.71 0.37
N PRO A 3 11.85 -9.21 -0.07
CA PRO A 3 12.94 -9.52 0.87
C PRO A 3 13.43 -8.33 1.72
N PRO A 4 13.78 -7.15 1.13
CA PRO A 4 14.28 -6.04 1.93
C PRO A 4 13.21 -5.44 2.84
N LEU A 5 11.96 -5.34 2.38
CA LEU A 5 10.89 -4.74 3.18
C LEU A 5 10.45 -5.66 4.33
N LEU A 6 10.47 -6.98 4.10
CA LEU A 6 10.22 -7.97 5.15
C LEU A 6 11.30 -7.92 6.23
N ALA A 7 12.57 -7.76 5.85
CA ALA A 7 13.67 -7.62 6.81
C ALA A 7 13.50 -6.35 7.66
N ALA A 8 13.23 -5.20 7.02
CA ALA A 8 12.99 -3.94 7.71
C ALA A 8 11.80 -4.02 8.69
N ALA A 9 10.66 -4.58 8.25
CA ALA A 9 9.50 -4.78 9.11
C ALA A 9 9.80 -5.69 10.32
N ARG A 10 10.60 -6.75 10.13
CA ARG A 10 11.04 -7.64 11.22
C ARG A 10 11.99 -6.99 12.21
N LEU A 11 12.78 -6.01 11.75
CA LEU A 11 13.69 -5.22 12.59
C LEU A 11 12.96 -4.06 13.30
N GLY A 12 11.63 -3.94 13.16
CA GLY A 12 10.86 -2.84 13.75
C GLY A 12 11.08 -1.49 13.07
N VAL A 13 11.75 -1.47 11.91
CA VAL A 13 11.93 -0.24 11.13
C VAL A 13 10.58 0.12 10.49
N PRO A 14 10.11 1.37 10.60
CA PRO A 14 8.89 1.81 9.93
C PRO A 14 8.96 1.56 8.43
N THR A 15 7.93 0.92 7.88
CA THR A 15 7.89 0.52 6.46
C THR A 15 6.55 0.85 5.83
N LEU A 16 6.58 1.10 4.52
CA LEU A 16 5.41 1.40 3.70
C LEU A 16 5.48 0.68 2.35
N ILE A 17 4.32 0.31 1.83
CA ILE A 17 4.11 -0.08 0.42
C ILE A 17 3.20 0.94 -0.26
N HIS A 18 3.35 1.11 -1.57
CA HIS A 18 2.41 1.84 -2.42
C HIS A 18 1.83 0.88 -3.48
N ASP A 19 0.52 0.94 -3.72
CA ASP A 19 -0.13 0.24 -4.84
C ASP A 19 -0.94 1.21 -5.71
N GLN A 20 -0.65 1.18 -7.01
CA GLN A 20 -1.32 2.00 -8.02
C GLN A 20 -2.54 1.29 -8.65
N ASN A 21 -2.79 0.03 -8.32
CA ASN A 21 -3.91 -0.73 -8.86
C ASN A 21 -5.10 -0.68 -7.89
N ALA A 22 -6.32 -0.80 -8.44
CA ALA A 22 -7.54 -0.98 -7.64
C ALA A 22 -7.63 -2.37 -6.97
N VAL A 23 -6.64 -3.25 -7.21
CA VAL A 23 -6.49 -4.56 -6.58
C VAL A 23 -5.08 -4.67 -6.03
N LEU A 24 -4.95 -4.99 -4.74
CA LEU A 24 -3.65 -5.14 -4.10
C LEU A 24 -2.87 -6.30 -4.73
N GLY A 25 -1.68 -6.00 -5.27
CA GLY A 25 -0.83 -7.00 -5.90
C GLY A 25 -0.37 -8.10 -4.92
N ARG A 26 -0.04 -9.30 -5.41
CA ARG A 26 0.32 -10.46 -4.55
C ARG A 26 1.42 -10.17 -3.53
N ALA A 27 2.50 -9.49 -3.96
CA ALA A 27 3.60 -9.11 -3.07
C ALA A 27 3.16 -8.08 -2.02
N ASN A 28 2.38 -7.09 -2.42
CA ASN A 28 1.85 -6.06 -1.53
C ASN A 28 0.85 -6.65 -0.53
N LYS A 29 -0.01 -7.57 -0.98
CA LYS A 29 -0.93 -8.33 -0.11
C LYS A 29 -0.18 -9.17 0.92
N PHE A 30 0.93 -9.79 0.53
CA PHE A 30 1.79 -10.52 1.47
C PHE A 30 2.46 -9.60 2.51
N LEU A 31 2.86 -8.38 2.12
CA LEU A 31 3.54 -7.42 2.99
C LEU A 31 2.57 -6.58 3.85
N ALA A 32 1.33 -6.39 3.41
CA ALA A 32 0.32 -5.56 4.04
C ALA A 32 0.14 -5.79 5.56
N PRO A 33 0.13 -7.02 6.11
CA PRO A 33 0.02 -7.20 7.56
C PRO A 33 1.27 -6.76 8.35
N ARG A 34 2.41 -6.58 7.69
CA ARG A 34 3.72 -6.34 8.34
C ARG A 34 4.20 -4.91 8.26
N VAL A 35 3.72 -4.15 7.28
CA VAL A 35 4.09 -2.74 7.11
C VAL A 35 3.34 -1.82 8.07
N THR A 36 3.94 -0.67 8.37
CA THR A 36 3.37 0.39 9.20
C THR A 36 2.23 1.09 8.49
N ALA A 37 2.36 1.34 7.19
CA ALA A 37 1.35 2.04 6.39
C ALA A 37 1.26 1.51 4.96
N ILE A 38 0.12 1.76 4.31
CA ILE A 38 -0.17 1.40 2.93
C ILE A 38 -0.61 2.68 2.21
N ALA A 39 0.10 3.07 1.16
CA ALA A 39 -0.32 4.15 0.29
C ALA A 39 -1.06 3.58 -0.93
N THR A 40 -2.16 4.21 -1.34
CA THR A 40 -2.96 3.76 -2.47
C THR A 40 -3.23 4.90 -3.46
N SER A 41 -3.41 4.55 -4.73
CA SER A 41 -3.93 5.48 -5.74
C SER A 41 -5.47 5.59 -5.73
N PHE A 42 -6.17 4.75 -4.96
CA PHE A 42 -7.63 4.70 -4.91
C PHE A 42 -8.13 4.63 -3.46
N ASP A 43 -9.31 5.23 -3.22
CA ASP A 43 -10.04 5.17 -1.95
C ASP A 43 -10.38 3.73 -1.52
N LYS A 44 -10.73 2.88 -2.50
CA LYS A 44 -11.12 1.48 -2.30
C LYS A 44 -10.21 0.57 -3.12
N VAL A 45 -9.37 -0.18 -2.44
CA VAL A 45 -8.50 -1.19 -3.04
C VAL A 45 -8.94 -2.58 -2.61
N ARG A 46 -9.29 -3.44 -3.58
CA ARG A 46 -9.65 -4.83 -3.30
C ARG A 46 -8.45 -5.59 -2.73
N GLY A 47 -8.66 -6.32 -1.65
CA GLY A 47 -7.61 -7.04 -0.92
C GLY A 47 -6.91 -6.21 0.18
N ALA A 48 -7.30 -4.95 0.38
CA ALA A 48 -6.80 -4.08 1.44
C ALA A 48 -7.84 -3.76 2.53
N GLU A 49 -9.02 -4.40 2.48
CA GLU A 49 -10.21 -4.04 3.28
C GLU A 49 -9.96 -4.16 4.79
N MET A 50 -9.17 -5.15 5.22
CA MET A 50 -8.81 -5.32 6.64
C MET A 50 -7.71 -4.37 7.12
N PHE A 51 -7.12 -3.57 6.23
CA PHE A 51 -6.00 -2.68 6.53
C PHE A 51 -6.37 -1.20 6.43
N VAL A 52 -7.66 -0.87 6.33
CA VAL A 52 -8.16 0.52 6.17
C VAL A 52 -7.59 1.48 7.21
N ALA A 53 -7.43 1.06 8.47
CA ALA A 53 -6.88 1.89 9.54
C ALA A 53 -5.44 2.37 9.30
N LYS A 54 -4.69 1.72 8.41
CA LYS A 54 -3.32 2.08 8.03
C LYS A 54 -3.15 2.33 6.53
N SER A 55 -4.26 2.49 5.81
CA SER A 55 -4.27 2.81 4.39
C SER A 55 -4.56 4.29 4.19
N VAL A 56 -3.81 4.95 3.32
CA VAL A 56 -3.98 6.36 2.97
C VAL A 56 -3.99 6.51 1.45
N GLU A 57 -5.03 7.15 0.91
CA GLU A 57 -5.03 7.52 -0.51
C GLU A 57 -4.04 8.67 -0.72
N THR A 58 -2.97 8.39 -1.46
CA THR A 58 -1.93 9.37 -1.81
C THR A 58 -1.95 9.73 -3.29
N GLY A 59 -2.84 9.10 -4.07
CA GLY A 59 -2.85 9.22 -5.52
C GLY A 59 -1.64 8.59 -6.20
N THR A 60 -1.55 8.82 -7.50
CA THR A 60 -0.47 8.32 -8.35
C THR A 60 0.68 9.34 -8.39
N PRO A 61 1.95 8.91 -8.24
CA PRO A 61 3.09 9.81 -8.31
C PRO A 61 3.10 10.66 -9.59
N GLY A 62 3.26 11.97 -9.45
CA GLY A 62 3.24 12.92 -10.57
C GLY A 62 1.85 13.34 -11.06
N ALA A 63 0.78 12.82 -10.46
CA ALA A 63 -0.59 13.26 -10.71
C ALA A 63 -1.23 13.82 -9.42
N PRO A 64 -2.18 14.76 -9.51
CA PRO A 64 -2.91 15.24 -8.34
C PRO A 64 -3.77 14.12 -7.74
N VAL A 65 -3.87 14.11 -6.40
CA VAL A 65 -4.77 13.21 -5.66
C VAL A 65 -6.20 13.42 -6.15
N GLY A 66 -6.94 12.33 -6.40
CA GLY A 66 -8.30 12.39 -6.93
C GLY A 66 -8.43 12.52 -8.46
N ALA A 67 -7.34 12.52 -9.23
CA ALA A 67 -7.37 12.35 -10.68
C ALA A 67 -7.77 10.90 -11.03
N ARG A 68 -9.05 10.55 -10.84
CA ARG A 68 -9.58 9.22 -11.15
C ARG A 68 -9.46 8.97 -12.66
N ARG A 69 -8.68 7.98 -13.06
CA ARG A 69 -8.88 7.33 -14.37
C ARG A 69 -10.00 6.31 -14.15
N GLY A 70 -11.17 6.62 -14.70
CA GLY A 70 -12.39 5.81 -14.62
C GLY A 70 -12.19 4.40 -15.15
#